data_AF-A0AA39GXC6-F1
#
_entry.id   AF-A0AA39GXC6-F1
#
_cell.length_a   1.000
_cell.length_b   1.000
_cell.length_c   1.000
_cell.angle_alpha   90.00
_cell.angle_beta   90.00
_cell.angle_gamma   90.00
#
_symmetry.space_group_name_H-M   'P 1'
#
loop_
_entity.id
_entity.type
_entity.pdbx_description
1 polymer ?
#
loop_
_entity_poly.entity_id
_entity_poly.type
_entity_poly.pdbx_seq_one_letter_code
_entity_poly.pdbx_strand_id
1 'polypeptide(L)'
;METADPMCTSREAVPLIMVKEYSRSAAGRNMQSQFRIRAFPALLQTTEYLLKLSSESSAPWPLVYDFLMDRLRAVRQDMTIGSVLPEQTQRLLELMLPFYFKSVVRCEETACSSYNRKLHMTQLEECIEKWKKLYESLGSDNNLLLGCYILHNCHRSWSLQLCYAWKSDFPVDVWEDVVNLLMYWRMRNCPAFFRVFNNLKCDLMRSAVFPWLAELRREFIVIISLSYRAKNVKFPLDDLCKWTACERTDLLKIISETIVLEEAPSDFITFFGSRRKE
;
A
#
# COMPACT_ATOMS: atom_id res chain seq x y z
N MET A 1 20.41 -54.24 7.72
CA MET A 1 19.41 -53.48 6.94
C MET A 1 19.27 -52.13 7.62
N GLU A 2 20.14 -51.20 7.25
CA GLU A 2 20.05 -49.81 7.70
C GLU A 2 19.03 -49.10 6.81
N THR A 3 18.00 -48.55 7.44
CA THR A 3 16.97 -47.74 6.81
C THR A 3 17.55 -46.39 6.44
N ALA A 4 17.66 -46.11 5.15
CA ALA A 4 18.04 -44.80 4.64
C ALA A 4 16.99 -43.75 5.03
N ASP A 5 17.46 -42.67 5.66
CA ASP A 5 16.69 -41.47 5.98
C ASP A 5 16.31 -40.73 4.67
N PRO A 6 15.01 -40.54 4.35
CA PRO A 6 14.58 -39.91 3.10
C PRO A 6 14.74 -38.38 3.09
N MET A 7 15.34 -37.76 4.11
CA MET A 7 15.51 -36.30 4.19
C MET A 7 16.86 -35.76 3.67
N CYS A 8 17.75 -36.61 3.17
CA CYS A 8 19.06 -36.18 2.64
C CYS A 8 19.06 -36.03 1.11
N THR A 9 18.14 -35.23 0.56
CA THR A 9 18.39 -34.62 -0.76
C THR A 9 19.23 -33.38 -0.54
N SER A 10 20.49 -33.41 -0.97
CA SER A 10 21.39 -32.26 -0.90
C SER A 10 20.70 -31.02 -1.46
N ARG A 11 20.57 -29.97 -0.64
CA ARG A 11 20.16 -28.63 -1.10
C ARG A 11 21.33 -28.01 -1.86
N GLU A 12 21.68 -28.57 -3.00
CA GLU A 12 22.66 -27.96 -3.88
C GLU A 12 22.09 -26.68 -4.45
N ALA A 13 22.77 -25.57 -4.18
CA ALA A 13 22.40 -24.27 -4.73
C ALA A 13 22.54 -24.35 -6.25
N VAL A 14 21.43 -24.24 -6.99
CA VAL A 14 21.44 -24.12 -8.45
C VAL A 14 21.91 -22.69 -8.77
N PRO A 15 23.15 -22.47 -9.25
CA PRO A 15 23.76 -21.13 -9.26
C PRO A 15 23.02 -20.10 -10.11
N LEU A 16 22.18 -20.56 -11.05
CA LEU A 16 21.47 -19.73 -12.02
C LEU A 16 20.15 -19.14 -11.50
N ILE A 17 19.65 -19.56 -10.33
CA ILE A 17 18.34 -19.11 -9.78
C ILE A 17 18.42 -18.56 -8.35
N MET A 18 19.62 -18.54 -7.75
CA MET A 18 19.80 -18.07 -6.38
C MET A 18 19.81 -16.55 -6.31
N VAL A 19 19.03 -16.00 -5.37
CA VAL A 19 18.99 -14.56 -5.10
C VAL A 19 19.51 -14.27 -3.70
N LYS A 20 20.43 -13.30 -3.61
CA LYS A 20 21.06 -12.85 -2.35
C LYS A 20 20.00 -12.41 -1.32
N GLU A 21 20.07 -13.03 -0.14
CA GLU A 21 19.26 -12.69 1.03
C GLU A 21 19.68 -11.36 1.66
N TYR A 22 18.72 -10.67 2.30
CA TYR A 22 19.03 -9.48 3.07
C TYR A 22 19.88 -9.83 4.29
N SER A 23 20.98 -9.11 4.49
CA SER A 23 21.82 -9.33 5.67
C SER A 23 21.69 -8.17 6.64
N ARG A 24 21.48 -8.49 7.92
CA ARG A 24 21.47 -7.48 8.97
C ARG A 24 22.88 -6.97 9.23
N SER A 25 23.00 -5.67 9.43
CA SER A 25 24.25 -5.06 9.89
C SER A 25 24.53 -5.51 11.32
N ALA A 26 25.62 -6.26 11.54
CA ALA A 26 26.14 -6.50 12.89
C ALA A 26 27.06 -5.33 13.28
N ALA A 27 26.94 -4.83 14.50
CA ALA A 27 27.76 -3.72 14.99
C ALA A 27 29.27 -4.05 14.89
N GLY A 28 30.08 -3.07 14.46
CA GLY A 28 31.54 -3.12 14.55
C GLY A 28 32.31 -3.78 13.39
N ARG A 29 31.70 -4.00 12.21
CA ARG A 29 32.40 -4.62 11.05
C ARG A 29 32.27 -3.80 9.77
N ASN A 30 33.33 -3.80 8.97
CA ASN A 30 33.44 -3.03 7.74
C ASN A 30 32.46 -3.58 6.67
N MET A 31 31.43 -2.80 6.33
CA MET A 31 30.28 -3.28 5.54
C MET A 31 30.65 -3.60 4.08
N GLN A 32 31.54 -2.82 3.46
CA GLN A 32 31.85 -2.96 2.03
C GLN A 32 32.66 -4.23 1.70
N SER A 33 33.49 -4.73 2.63
CA SER A 33 34.28 -5.95 2.40
C SER A 33 33.50 -7.24 2.71
N GLN A 34 32.43 -7.18 3.51
CA GLN A 34 31.62 -8.33 3.88
C GLN A 34 30.45 -8.59 2.94
N PHE A 35 29.80 -7.52 2.48
CA PHE A 35 28.74 -7.64 1.51
C PHE A 35 29.37 -7.70 0.13
N ARG A 36 29.38 -8.87 -0.51
CA ARG A 36 29.60 -8.94 -1.96
C ARG A 36 28.50 -8.10 -2.64
N ILE A 37 28.78 -6.82 -2.90
CA ILE A 37 27.80 -5.85 -3.42
C ILE A 37 27.59 -6.12 -4.91
N ARG A 38 26.33 -6.22 -5.33
CA ARG A 38 25.99 -6.32 -6.76
C ARG A 38 26.15 -4.96 -7.43
N ALA A 39 26.79 -4.94 -8.59
CA ALA A 39 26.80 -3.77 -9.46
C ALA A 39 25.40 -3.49 -10.03
N PHE A 40 25.17 -2.27 -10.53
CA PHE A 40 23.86 -1.85 -11.05
C PHE A 40 23.23 -2.82 -12.07
N PRO A 41 23.95 -3.33 -13.10
CA PRO A 41 23.35 -4.27 -14.05
C PRO A 41 22.78 -5.54 -13.37
N ALA A 42 23.49 -6.07 -12.37
CA ALA A 42 23.04 -7.23 -11.60
C ALA A 42 21.86 -6.88 -10.68
N LEU A 43 21.83 -5.68 -10.09
CA LEU A 43 20.68 -5.20 -9.30
C LEU A 43 19.42 -5.06 -10.15
N LEU A 44 19.55 -4.50 -11.35
CA LEU A 44 18.45 -4.33 -12.29
C LEU A 44 17.89 -5.69 -12.71
N GLN A 45 18.76 -6.58 -13.21
CA GLN A 45 18.36 -7.93 -13.61
C GLN A 45 17.71 -8.70 -12.46
N THR A 46 18.26 -8.59 -11.25
CA THR A 46 17.67 -9.25 -10.07
C THR A 46 16.28 -8.69 -9.77
N THR A 47 16.10 -7.37 -9.85
CA THR A 47 14.81 -6.72 -9.57
C THR A 47 13.75 -7.18 -10.57
N GLU A 48 14.07 -7.16 -11.85
CA GLU A 48 13.16 -7.63 -12.92
C GLU A 48 12.78 -9.11 -12.73
N TYR A 49 13.75 -9.96 -12.39
CA TYR A 49 13.50 -11.36 -12.07
C TYR A 49 12.55 -11.54 -10.87
N LEU A 50 12.79 -10.81 -9.77
CA LEU A 50 11.93 -10.85 -8.58
C LEU A 50 10.50 -10.37 -8.89
N LEU A 51 10.36 -9.28 -9.63
CA LEU A 51 9.04 -8.76 -9.99
C LEU A 51 8.29 -9.75 -10.90
N LYS A 52 8.97 -10.43 -11.81
CA LYS A 52 8.40 -11.50 -12.65
C LYS A 52 7.90 -12.68 -11.82
N LEU A 53 8.64 -13.09 -10.79
CA LEU A 53 8.20 -14.14 -9.85
C LEU A 53 6.89 -13.79 -9.13
N SER A 54 6.61 -12.50 -8.89
CA SER A 54 5.38 -12.08 -8.20
C SER A 54 4.09 -12.44 -8.95
N SER A 55 4.17 -12.54 -10.29
CA SER A 55 3.06 -12.87 -11.18
C SER A 55 3.10 -14.30 -11.71
N GLU A 56 4.28 -14.89 -11.86
CA GLU A 56 4.44 -16.18 -12.56
C GLU A 56 4.68 -17.37 -11.62
N SER A 57 4.98 -17.14 -10.34
CA SER A 57 5.22 -18.24 -9.42
C SER A 57 3.95 -19.04 -9.15
N SER A 58 4.05 -20.37 -9.24
CA SER A 58 3.00 -21.31 -8.83
C SER A 58 2.99 -21.57 -7.32
N ALA A 59 3.99 -21.06 -6.58
CA ALA A 59 4.06 -21.25 -5.13
C ALA A 59 2.98 -20.42 -4.41
N PRO A 60 2.56 -20.86 -3.20
CA PRO A 60 1.63 -20.09 -2.38
C PRO A 60 2.09 -18.65 -2.14
N TRP A 61 1.16 -17.70 -2.27
CA TRP A 61 1.47 -16.28 -2.17
C TRP A 61 2.24 -15.87 -0.90
N PRO A 62 1.93 -16.36 0.32
CA PRO A 62 2.69 -15.99 1.51
C PRO A 62 4.20 -16.30 1.40
N LEU A 63 4.55 -17.46 0.80
CA LEU A 63 5.94 -17.84 0.59
C LEU A 63 6.62 -16.96 -0.46
N VAL A 64 5.91 -16.66 -1.55
CA VAL A 64 6.40 -15.76 -2.60
C VAL A 64 6.60 -14.35 -2.04
N TYR A 65 5.62 -13.83 -1.32
CA TYR A 65 5.66 -12.51 -0.71
C TYR A 65 6.84 -12.36 0.26
N ASP A 66 7.04 -13.30 1.17
CA ASP A 66 8.18 -13.25 2.11
C ASP A 66 9.52 -13.26 1.39
N PHE A 67 9.66 -14.14 0.40
CA PHE A 67 10.84 -14.21 -0.43
C PHE A 67 11.10 -12.87 -1.13
N LEU A 68 10.09 -12.31 -1.81
CA LEU A 68 10.22 -11.05 -2.53
C LEU A 68 10.57 -9.89 -1.60
N MET A 69 9.89 -9.76 -0.47
CA MET A 69 10.14 -8.68 0.49
C MET A 69 11.56 -8.72 1.03
N ASP A 70 12.08 -9.91 1.35
CA ASP A 70 13.47 -10.06 1.79
C ASP A 70 14.45 -9.73 0.66
N ARG A 71 14.28 -10.32 -0.51
CA ARG A 71 15.25 -10.18 -1.63
C ARG A 71 15.25 -8.76 -2.20
N LEU A 72 14.10 -8.09 -2.29
CA LEU A 72 14.03 -6.68 -2.66
C LEU A 72 14.71 -5.79 -1.62
N ARG A 73 14.57 -6.09 -0.33
CA ARG A 73 15.32 -5.39 0.73
C ARG A 73 16.83 -5.58 0.58
N ALA A 74 17.30 -6.76 0.18
CA ALA A 74 18.70 -7.01 -0.14
C ALA A 74 19.18 -6.18 -1.36
N VAL A 75 18.35 -6.03 -2.39
CA VAL A 75 18.64 -5.14 -3.53
C VAL A 75 18.77 -3.68 -3.06
N ARG A 76 17.83 -3.19 -2.24
CA ARG A 76 17.88 -1.83 -1.69
C ARG A 76 19.11 -1.59 -0.79
N GLN A 77 19.53 -2.61 -0.05
CA GLN A 77 20.76 -2.58 0.75
C GLN A 77 21.99 -2.44 -0.14
N ASP A 78 22.16 -3.29 -1.15
CA ASP A 78 23.30 -3.23 -2.07
C ASP A 78 23.33 -1.91 -2.86
N MET A 79 22.17 -1.44 -3.31
CA MET A 79 21.99 -0.13 -3.95
C MET A 79 22.51 1.01 -3.07
N THR A 80 22.30 0.93 -1.75
CA THR A 80 22.71 1.97 -0.80
C THR A 80 24.18 1.87 -0.42
N ILE A 81 24.68 0.66 -0.10
CA ILE A 81 26.08 0.44 0.29
C ILE A 81 27.03 0.63 -0.89
N GLY A 82 26.61 0.22 -2.08
CA GLY A 82 27.36 0.38 -3.32
C GLY A 82 27.31 1.79 -3.91
N SER A 83 26.55 2.71 -3.28
CA SER A 83 26.41 4.11 -3.73
C SER A 83 26.12 4.23 -5.23
N VAL A 84 25.12 3.47 -5.69
CA VAL A 84 24.66 3.48 -7.08
C VAL A 84 24.23 4.90 -7.49
N LEU A 85 24.44 5.25 -8.76
CA LEU A 85 24.14 6.60 -9.27
C LEU A 85 22.66 7.00 -9.02
N PRO A 86 22.35 8.29 -8.85
CA PRO A 86 20.98 8.77 -8.59
C PRO A 86 19.94 8.27 -9.60
N GLU A 87 20.23 8.34 -10.90
CA GLU A 87 19.32 7.95 -11.99
C GLU A 87 19.07 6.44 -11.98
N GLN A 88 20.12 5.67 -11.69
CA GLN A 88 20.08 4.22 -11.56
C GLN A 88 19.28 3.80 -10.32
N THR A 89 19.46 4.52 -9.21
CA THR A 89 18.68 4.34 -7.97
C THR A 89 17.20 4.64 -8.21
N GLN A 90 16.89 5.74 -8.90
CA GLN A 90 15.52 6.10 -9.23
C GLN A 90 14.86 5.02 -10.08
N ARG A 91 15.54 4.54 -11.14
CA ARG A 91 15.04 3.46 -11.98
C ARG A 91 14.72 2.18 -11.20
N LEU A 92 15.57 1.78 -10.25
CA LEU A 92 15.30 0.61 -9.39
C LEU A 92 14.07 0.84 -8.50
N LEU A 93 13.92 2.02 -7.89
CA LEU A 93 12.78 2.33 -7.05
C LEU A 93 11.48 2.37 -7.85
N GLU A 94 11.48 2.95 -9.05
CA GLU A 94 10.32 3.00 -9.94
C GLU A 94 9.84 1.62 -10.38
N LEU A 95 10.74 0.65 -10.52
CA LEU A 95 10.38 -0.75 -10.76
C LEU A 95 9.75 -1.42 -9.53
N MET A 96 10.27 -1.14 -8.32
CA MET A 96 9.84 -1.80 -7.09
C MET A 96 8.54 -1.24 -6.50
N LEU A 97 8.32 0.08 -6.58
CA LEU A 97 7.18 0.75 -5.95
C LEU A 97 5.81 0.19 -6.39
N PRO A 98 5.59 -0.13 -7.68
CA PRO A 98 4.36 -0.77 -8.10
C PRO A 98 4.06 -2.09 -7.39
N PHE A 99 5.09 -2.91 -7.14
CA PHE A 99 4.94 -4.14 -6.38
C PHE A 99 4.57 -3.85 -4.92
N TYR A 100 5.23 -2.89 -4.27
CA TYR A 100 4.89 -2.55 -2.89
C TYR A 100 3.43 -2.11 -2.76
N PHE A 101 2.96 -1.18 -3.59
CA PHE A 101 1.55 -0.74 -3.55
C PHE A 101 0.58 -1.89 -3.78
N LYS A 102 0.78 -2.70 -4.83
CA LYS A 102 -0.12 -3.82 -5.18
C LYS A 102 -0.10 -4.93 -4.14
N SER A 103 1.05 -5.20 -3.53
CA SER A 103 1.18 -6.29 -2.56
C SER A 103 0.49 -5.98 -1.24
N VAL A 104 0.30 -4.71 -0.84
CA VAL A 104 -0.57 -4.36 0.30
C VAL A 104 -1.99 -4.85 0.05
N VAL A 105 -2.58 -4.49 -1.09
CA VAL A 105 -3.94 -4.89 -1.48
C VAL A 105 -4.07 -6.41 -1.45
N ARG A 106 -3.20 -7.10 -2.18
CA ARG A 106 -3.23 -8.57 -2.28
C ARG A 106 -3.08 -9.22 -0.90
N CYS A 107 -2.21 -8.71 -0.04
CA CYS A 107 -2.00 -9.31 1.28
C CYS A 107 -3.17 -9.09 2.23
N GLU A 108 -3.77 -7.90 2.25
CA GLU A 108 -4.91 -7.61 3.11
C GLU A 108 -6.17 -8.35 2.64
N GLU A 109 -6.43 -8.42 1.32
CA GLU A 109 -7.59 -9.12 0.76
C GLU A 109 -7.51 -10.65 0.92
N THR A 110 -6.31 -11.22 0.84
CA THR A 110 -6.11 -12.68 0.97
C THR A 110 -5.80 -13.13 2.40
N ALA A 111 -5.81 -12.22 3.38
CA ALA A 111 -5.38 -12.48 4.75
C ALA A 111 -4.01 -13.20 4.79
N CYS A 112 -3.04 -12.69 4.05
CA CYS A 112 -1.73 -13.30 3.88
C CYS A 112 -1.03 -13.51 5.24
N SER A 113 -0.74 -14.77 5.59
CA SER A 113 -0.26 -15.15 6.93
C SER A 113 1.11 -14.56 7.29
N SER A 114 1.93 -14.24 6.30
CA SER A 114 3.26 -13.69 6.51
C SER A 114 3.32 -12.16 6.39
N TYR A 115 2.20 -11.54 6.05
CA TYR A 115 2.09 -10.10 5.91
C TYR A 115 2.11 -9.41 7.28
N ASN A 116 3.16 -8.62 7.53
CA ASN A 116 3.18 -7.67 8.63
C ASN A 116 3.00 -6.25 8.09
N ARG A 117 1.80 -5.68 8.28
CA ARG A 117 1.45 -4.34 7.79
C ARG A 117 2.44 -3.27 8.20
N LYS A 118 2.83 -3.23 9.47
CA LYS A 118 3.75 -2.21 9.99
C LYS A 118 5.10 -2.29 9.28
N LEU A 119 5.69 -3.48 9.21
CA LEU A 119 6.96 -3.70 8.55
C LEU A 119 6.88 -3.38 7.04
N HIS A 120 5.80 -3.80 6.38
CA HIS A 120 5.58 -3.48 4.97
C HIS A 120 5.55 -1.97 4.75
N MET A 121 4.70 -1.27 5.49
CA MET A 121 4.55 0.18 5.35
C MET A 121 5.86 0.90 5.63
N THR A 122 6.63 0.50 6.65
CA THR A 122 7.98 1.07 6.88
C THR A 122 8.89 0.93 5.65
N GLN A 123 8.91 -0.25 5.02
CA GLN A 123 9.73 -0.44 3.82
C GLN A 123 9.24 0.36 2.62
N LEU A 124 7.92 0.49 2.45
CA LEU A 124 7.31 1.32 1.42
C LEU A 124 7.65 2.80 1.63
N GLU A 125 7.52 3.32 2.85
CA GLU A 125 7.88 4.72 3.18
C GLU A 125 9.35 5.01 2.90
N GLU A 126 10.28 4.12 3.30
CA GLU A 126 11.71 4.26 2.99
C GLU A 126 11.96 4.39 1.46
N CYS A 127 11.26 3.58 0.66
CA CYS A 127 11.38 3.62 -0.79
C CYS A 127 10.79 4.91 -1.38
N ILE A 128 9.59 5.28 -0.93
CA ILE A 128 8.87 6.46 -1.39
C ILE A 128 9.62 7.74 -1.06
N GLU A 129 10.11 7.90 0.18
CA GLU A 129 10.86 9.09 0.59
C GLU A 129 12.15 9.24 -0.21
N LYS A 130 12.84 8.13 -0.48
CA LYS A 130 14.04 8.14 -1.31
C LYS A 130 13.71 8.48 -2.77
N TRP A 131 12.63 7.91 -3.32
CA TRP A 131 12.18 8.19 -4.67
C TRP A 131 11.76 9.66 -4.82
N LYS A 132 10.99 10.21 -3.87
CA LYS A 132 10.56 11.62 -3.86
C LYS A 132 11.74 12.58 -3.98
N LYS A 133 12.81 12.36 -3.19
CA LYS A 133 14.02 13.19 -3.23
C LYS A 133 14.69 13.16 -4.60
N LEU A 134 14.72 11.98 -5.22
CA LEU A 134 15.28 11.80 -6.57
C LEU A 134 14.40 12.48 -7.62
N TYR A 135 13.08 12.30 -7.55
CA TYR A 135 12.10 12.98 -8.40
C TYR A 135 12.27 14.50 -8.36
N GLU A 136 12.39 15.09 -7.18
CA GLU A 136 12.59 16.55 -7.05
C GLU A 136 13.90 17.05 -7.67
N SER A 137 14.91 16.19 -7.77
CA SER A 137 16.22 16.54 -8.36
C SER A 137 16.35 16.20 -9.85
N LEU A 138 15.69 15.14 -10.33
CA LEU A 138 15.90 14.56 -11.65
C LEU A 138 14.66 14.62 -12.54
N GLY A 139 13.47 14.83 -11.97
CA GLY A 139 12.19 14.62 -12.64
C GLY A 139 11.88 13.14 -12.84
N SER A 140 10.71 12.83 -13.42
CA SER A 140 10.34 11.50 -13.91
C SER A 140 9.20 11.62 -14.90
N ASP A 141 9.24 10.84 -15.98
CA ASP A 141 8.11 10.69 -16.91
C ASP A 141 7.06 9.69 -16.38
N ASN A 142 7.29 9.08 -15.20
CA ASN A 142 6.38 8.13 -14.59
C ASN A 142 5.25 8.84 -13.82
N ASN A 143 4.37 9.49 -14.59
CA ASN A 143 3.27 10.32 -14.08
C ASN A 143 2.29 9.50 -13.23
N LEU A 144 2.15 8.19 -13.50
CA LEU A 144 1.32 7.29 -12.70
C LEU A 144 1.90 7.09 -11.30
N LEU A 145 3.21 6.89 -11.20
CA LEU A 145 3.88 6.76 -9.91
C LEU A 145 3.83 8.06 -9.10
N LEU A 146 3.92 9.20 -9.78
CA LEU A 146 3.70 10.52 -9.17
C LEU A 146 2.29 10.61 -8.56
N GLY A 147 1.26 10.18 -9.30
CA GLY A 147 -0.11 10.08 -8.79
C GLY A 147 -0.22 9.14 -7.58
N CYS A 148 0.44 7.98 -7.64
CA CYS A 148 0.47 7.03 -6.53
C CYS A 148 1.12 7.62 -5.28
N TYR A 149 2.24 8.33 -5.43
CA TYR A 149 2.91 9.00 -4.33
C TYR A 149 1.98 10.02 -3.62
N ILE A 150 1.30 10.86 -4.41
CA ILE A 150 0.37 11.86 -3.85
C ILE A 150 -0.82 11.18 -3.17
N LEU A 151 -1.42 10.17 -3.80
CA LEU A 151 -2.57 9.43 -3.27
C LEU A 151 -2.23 8.61 -2.03
N HIS A 152 -1.06 7.97 -1.98
CA HIS A 152 -0.56 7.30 -0.78
C HIS A 152 -0.45 8.27 0.40
N ASN A 153 -0.20 9.54 0.13
CA ASN A 153 -0.13 10.60 1.12
C ASN A 153 -1.43 11.41 1.26
N CYS A 154 -2.58 10.89 0.81
CA CYS A 154 -3.85 11.63 0.84
C CYS A 154 -4.25 12.15 2.23
N HIS A 155 -3.92 11.36 3.27
CA HIS A 155 -4.15 11.68 4.68
C HIS A 155 -3.27 12.82 5.22
N ARG A 156 -2.19 13.18 4.51
CA ARG A 156 -1.29 14.27 4.89
C ARG A 156 -1.86 15.62 4.47
N SER A 157 -1.78 16.62 5.35
CA SER A 157 -2.30 17.97 5.10
C SER A 157 -1.65 18.65 3.88
N TRP A 158 -0.37 18.38 3.62
CA TRP A 158 0.41 18.96 2.53
C TRP A 158 0.15 18.36 1.13
N SER A 159 -0.54 17.22 1.04
CA SER A 159 -0.68 16.48 -0.23
C SER A 159 -1.34 17.27 -1.35
N LEU A 160 -2.38 18.06 -1.04
CA LEU A 160 -3.08 18.89 -2.03
C LEU A 160 -2.20 20.03 -2.54
N GLN A 161 -1.49 20.72 -1.63
CA GLN A 161 -0.56 21.77 -2.03
C GLN A 161 0.52 21.22 -2.96
N LEU A 162 1.06 20.04 -2.64
CA LEU A 162 2.05 19.38 -3.48
C LEU A 162 1.49 18.95 -4.84
N CYS A 163 0.25 18.44 -4.87
CA CYS A 163 -0.45 18.10 -6.12
C CYS A 163 -0.62 19.31 -7.06
N TYR A 164 -0.83 20.51 -6.51
CA TYR A 164 -0.86 21.75 -7.31
C TYR A 164 0.54 22.20 -7.71
N ALA A 165 1.53 22.07 -6.83
CA ALA A 165 2.92 22.43 -7.14
C ALA A 165 3.50 21.61 -8.30
N TRP A 166 3.12 20.33 -8.40
CA TRP A 166 3.54 19.42 -9.46
C TRP A 166 2.53 19.29 -10.60
N LYS A 167 1.57 20.22 -10.74
CA LYS A 167 0.49 20.12 -11.74
C LYS A 167 1.00 19.95 -13.17
N SER A 168 2.10 20.61 -13.53
CA SER A 168 2.71 20.54 -14.87
C SER A 168 3.21 19.15 -15.24
N ASP A 169 3.44 18.29 -14.25
CA ASP A 169 4.10 17.00 -14.42
C ASP A 169 3.06 15.88 -14.64
N PHE A 170 1.77 16.23 -14.65
CA PHE A 170 0.68 15.30 -14.86
C PHE A 170 0.01 15.46 -16.23
N PRO A 171 -0.42 14.36 -16.85
CA PRO A 171 -1.53 14.38 -17.80
C PRO A 171 -2.79 14.93 -17.13
N VAL A 172 -3.58 15.71 -17.88
CA VAL A 172 -4.74 16.43 -17.33
C VAL A 172 -5.74 15.50 -16.65
N ASP A 173 -6.06 14.36 -17.27
CA ASP A 173 -7.00 13.38 -16.73
C ASP A 173 -6.50 12.74 -15.44
N VAL A 174 -5.21 12.37 -15.37
CA VAL A 174 -4.59 11.83 -14.16
C VAL A 174 -4.60 12.87 -13.03
N TRP A 175 -4.27 14.12 -13.34
CA TRP A 175 -4.27 15.20 -12.35
C TRP A 175 -5.66 15.45 -11.78
N GLU A 176 -6.69 15.48 -12.63
CA GLU A 176 -8.09 15.66 -12.22
C GLU A 176 -8.56 14.55 -11.27
N ASP A 177 -8.24 13.29 -11.59
CA ASP A 177 -8.54 12.16 -10.72
C ASP A 177 -7.86 12.30 -9.35
N VAL A 178 -6.55 12.62 -9.33
CA VAL A 178 -5.78 12.78 -8.10
C VAL A 178 -6.31 13.93 -7.25
N VAL A 179 -6.50 15.13 -7.83
CA VAL A 179 -6.95 16.30 -7.07
C VAL A 179 -8.36 16.12 -6.52
N ASN A 180 -9.27 15.51 -7.29
CA ASN A 180 -10.63 15.23 -6.83
C ASN A 180 -10.63 14.26 -5.65
N LEU A 181 -9.85 13.17 -5.71
CA LEU A 181 -9.70 12.24 -4.58
C LEU A 181 -9.14 12.94 -3.34
N LEU A 182 -8.12 13.78 -3.49
CA LEU A 182 -7.56 14.56 -2.38
C LEU A 182 -8.56 15.54 -1.77
N MET A 183 -9.40 16.17 -2.58
CA MET A 183 -10.44 17.09 -2.13
C MET A 183 -11.56 16.35 -1.39
N TYR A 184 -12.07 15.26 -1.97
CA TYR A 184 -13.13 14.48 -1.33
C TYR A 184 -12.66 13.78 -0.06
N TRP A 185 -11.40 13.36 0.00
CA TRP A 185 -10.77 12.90 1.24
C TRP A 185 -10.81 13.98 2.33
N ARG A 186 -10.37 15.20 2.01
CA ARG A 186 -10.36 16.34 2.96
C ARG A 186 -11.76 16.70 3.44
N MET A 187 -12.74 16.65 2.56
CA MET A 187 -14.14 16.93 2.88
C MET A 187 -14.86 15.76 3.58
N ARG A 188 -14.20 14.62 3.75
CA ARG A 188 -14.81 13.36 4.21
C ARG A 188 -16.03 12.95 3.38
N ASN A 189 -16.03 13.34 2.09
CA ASN A 189 -17.11 13.06 1.16
C ASN A 189 -16.92 11.65 0.57
N CYS A 190 -17.26 10.65 1.38
CA CYS A 190 -17.14 9.24 1.04
C CYS A 190 -17.84 8.86 -0.28
N PRO A 191 -19.10 9.28 -0.53
CA PRO A 191 -19.78 8.95 -1.79
C PRO A 191 -19.11 9.52 -3.04
N ALA A 192 -18.65 10.77 -2.98
CA ALA A 192 -17.95 11.39 -4.12
C ALA A 192 -16.56 10.79 -4.31
N PHE A 193 -15.84 10.52 -3.21
CA PHE A 193 -14.55 9.84 -3.24
C PHE A 193 -14.65 8.48 -3.94
N PHE A 194 -15.58 7.62 -3.51
CA PHE A 194 -15.71 6.28 -4.08
C PHE A 194 -16.21 6.28 -5.52
N ARG A 195 -16.95 7.31 -5.94
CA ARG A 195 -17.31 7.50 -7.35
C ARG A 195 -16.10 7.73 -8.23
N VAL A 196 -15.15 8.57 -7.80
CA VAL A 196 -13.90 8.77 -8.55
C VAL A 196 -13.00 7.54 -8.44
N PHE A 197 -12.82 7.01 -7.23
CA PHE A 197 -11.96 5.86 -6.96
C PHE A 197 -12.34 4.64 -7.80
N ASN A 198 -13.63 4.30 -7.89
CA ASN A 198 -14.11 3.16 -8.68
C ASN A 198 -13.96 3.38 -10.20
N ASN A 199 -13.90 4.63 -10.65
CA ASN A 199 -13.73 4.98 -12.06
C ASN A 199 -12.26 5.23 -12.46
N LEU A 200 -11.31 5.21 -11.51
CA LEU A 200 -9.89 5.31 -11.80
C LEU A 200 -9.49 4.24 -12.81
N LYS A 201 -8.91 4.62 -13.95
CA LYS A 201 -8.49 3.64 -14.98
C LYS A 201 -7.27 2.82 -14.58
N CYS A 202 -6.50 3.31 -13.61
CA CYS A 202 -5.24 2.70 -13.18
C CYS A 202 -5.37 2.00 -11.83
N ASP A 203 -5.29 0.66 -11.83
CA ASP A 203 -5.33 -0.14 -10.59
C ASP A 203 -4.17 0.17 -9.63
N LEU A 204 -3.05 0.66 -10.15
CA LEU A 204 -1.90 1.03 -9.32
C LEU A 204 -2.21 2.23 -8.42
N MET A 205 -2.91 3.25 -8.94
CA MET A 205 -3.35 4.39 -8.15
C MET A 205 -4.39 3.99 -7.10
N ARG A 206 -5.30 3.06 -7.43
CA ARG A 206 -6.21 2.47 -6.44
C ARG A 206 -5.44 1.77 -5.32
N SER A 207 -4.41 1.01 -5.69
CA SER A 207 -3.56 0.30 -4.73
C SER A 207 -2.81 1.25 -3.79
N ALA A 208 -2.40 2.42 -4.28
CA ALA A 208 -1.69 3.41 -3.48
C ALA A 208 -2.58 4.05 -2.38
N VAL A 209 -3.87 4.24 -2.63
CA VAL A 209 -4.80 4.82 -1.64
C VAL A 209 -5.49 3.76 -0.77
N PHE A 210 -5.49 2.50 -1.20
CA PHE A 210 -6.11 1.37 -0.50
C PHE A 210 -5.87 1.33 1.02
N PRO A 211 -4.64 1.54 1.54
CA PRO A 211 -4.35 1.46 2.97
C PRO A 211 -5.17 2.42 3.85
N TRP A 212 -5.75 3.46 3.24
CA TRP A 212 -6.46 4.55 3.92
C TRP A 212 -7.98 4.47 3.78
N LEU A 213 -8.51 3.58 2.94
CA LEU A 213 -9.95 3.50 2.67
C LEU A 213 -10.77 3.19 3.93
N ALA A 214 -10.28 2.30 4.79
CA ALA A 214 -10.94 1.97 6.04
C ALA A 214 -11.05 3.18 6.99
N GLU A 215 -10.05 4.06 6.99
CA GLU A 215 -10.07 5.29 7.78
C GLU A 215 -11.11 6.28 7.27
N LEU A 216 -11.16 6.52 5.97
CA LEU A 216 -12.19 7.37 5.37
C LEU A 216 -13.61 6.87 5.69
N ARG A 217 -13.83 5.56 5.59
CA ARG A 217 -15.12 4.94 5.94
C ARG A 217 -15.47 5.18 7.41
N ARG A 218 -14.53 4.96 8.33
CA ARG A 218 -14.74 5.22 9.77
C ARG A 218 -15.11 6.66 10.05
N GLU A 219 -14.33 7.60 9.52
CA GLU A 219 -14.58 9.03 9.73
C GLU A 219 -15.94 9.46 9.16
N PHE A 220 -16.30 8.94 7.99
CA PHE A 220 -17.62 9.19 7.40
C PHE A 220 -18.76 8.63 8.25
N ILE A 221 -18.63 7.41 8.77
CA ILE A 221 -19.63 6.80 9.66
C ILE A 221 -19.83 7.62 10.92
N VAL A 222 -18.75 8.16 11.51
CA VAL A 222 -18.83 9.07 12.66
C VAL A 222 -19.65 10.30 12.28
N ILE A 223 -19.38 10.94 11.14
CA ILE A 223 -20.12 12.12 10.66
C ILE A 223 -21.61 11.78 10.50
N ILE A 224 -21.95 10.69 9.81
CA ILE A 224 -23.33 10.25 9.63
C ILE A 224 -24.01 10.00 10.99
N SER A 225 -23.32 9.34 11.92
CA SER A 225 -23.89 9.06 13.26
C SER A 225 -24.20 10.32 14.07
N LEU A 226 -23.48 11.42 13.82
CA LEU A 226 -23.71 12.72 14.45
C LEU A 226 -24.82 13.49 13.74
N SER A 227 -24.84 13.47 12.40
CA SER A 227 -25.82 14.18 11.59
C SER A 227 -27.23 13.60 11.73
N TYR A 228 -27.35 12.28 11.91
CA TYR A 228 -28.64 11.58 12.03
C TYR A 228 -28.98 11.20 13.47
N ARG A 229 -28.40 11.92 14.44
CA ARG A 229 -28.58 11.70 15.88
C ARG A 229 -29.92 12.25 16.39
N ALA A 230 -31.02 11.59 16.06
CA ALA A 230 -32.35 12.01 16.51
C ALA A 230 -33.25 10.82 16.87
N LYS A 231 -34.15 11.05 17.84
CA LYS A 231 -35.17 10.07 18.23
C LYS A 231 -36.01 9.69 17.00
N ASN A 232 -36.27 8.39 16.83
CA ASN A 232 -37.05 7.81 15.73
C ASN A 232 -36.45 7.95 14.32
N VAL A 233 -35.20 8.41 14.17
CA VAL A 233 -34.52 8.38 12.88
C VAL A 233 -33.95 6.98 12.64
N LYS A 234 -34.33 6.40 11.50
CA LYS A 234 -33.83 5.11 11.02
C LYS A 234 -33.11 5.35 9.70
N PHE A 235 -31.81 5.07 9.67
CA PHE A 235 -30.98 5.25 8.47
C PHE A 235 -30.91 3.93 7.69
N PRO A 236 -31.23 3.90 6.39
CA PRO A 236 -31.13 2.67 5.58
C PRO A 236 -29.69 2.18 5.48
N LEU A 237 -29.44 0.95 5.92
CA LEU A 237 -28.09 0.37 5.90
C LEU A 237 -27.55 0.25 4.46
N ASP A 238 -28.43 -0.03 3.50
CA ASP A 238 -28.05 -0.18 2.08
C ASP A 238 -27.54 1.11 1.46
N ASP A 239 -28.07 2.26 1.89
CA ASP A 239 -27.56 3.55 1.43
C ASP A 239 -26.16 3.82 2.00
N LEU A 240 -25.91 3.38 3.24
CA LEU A 240 -24.58 3.48 3.85
C LEU A 240 -23.58 2.56 3.15
N CYS A 241 -23.98 1.33 2.77
CA CYS A 241 -23.16 0.43 1.95
C CYS A 241 -22.78 1.08 0.61
N LYS A 242 -23.75 1.66 -0.10
CA LYS A 242 -23.51 2.36 -1.38
C LYS A 242 -22.56 3.55 -1.20
N TRP A 243 -22.78 4.37 -0.17
CA TRP A 243 -21.99 5.57 0.10
C TRP A 243 -20.55 5.28 0.53
N THR A 244 -20.34 4.14 1.19
CA THR A 244 -19.01 3.71 1.66
C THR A 244 -18.31 2.75 0.72
N ALA A 245 -18.96 2.36 -0.39
CA ALA A 245 -18.51 1.30 -1.30
C ALA A 245 -17.96 0.11 -0.52
N CYS A 246 -18.77 -0.41 0.41
CA CYS A 246 -18.38 -1.45 1.35
C CYS A 246 -19.50 -2.48 1.44
N GLU A 247 -19.12 -3.75 1.48
CA GLU A 247 -20.05 -4.85 1.71
C GLU A 247 -20.69 -4.75 3.10
N ARG A 248 -21.93 -5.26 3.21
CA ARG A 248 -22.73 -5.14 4.44
C ARG A 248 -22.02 -5.72 5.66
N THR A 249 -21.37 -6.88 5.52
CA THR A 249 -20.64 -7.56 6.60
C THR A 249 -19.47 -6.72 7.10
N ASP A 250 -18.68 -6.16 6.19
CA ASP A 250 -17.52 -5.33 6.53
C ASP A 250 -17.94 -4.00 7.12
N LEU A 251 -19.00 -3.39 6.57
CA LEU A 251 -19.57 -2.16 7.10
C LEU A 251 -20.06 -2.34 8.53
N LEU A 252 -20.77 -3.44 8.83
CA LEU A 252 -21.22 -3.74 10.19
C LEU A 252 -20.06 -3.90 11.16
N LYS A 253 -18.96 -4.56 10.73
CA LYS A 253 -17.74 -4.66 11.52
C LYS A 253 -17.16 -3.26 11.80
N ILE A 254 -16.99 -2.43 10.77
CA ILE A 254 -16.49 -1.06 10.92
C ILE A 254 -17.38 -0.27 11.88
N ILE A 255 -18.71 -0.35 11.76
CA ILE A 255 -19.65 0.34 12.64
C ILE A 255 -19.44 -0.10 14.09
N SER A 256 -19.39 -1.41 14.36
CA SER A 256 -19.22 -1.96 15.70
C SER A 256 -17.90 -1.55 16.36
N GLU A 257 -16.85 -1.35 15.57
CA GLU A 257 -15.54 -0.89 16.04
C GLU A 257 -15.46 0.64 16.22
N THR A 258 -16.40 1.40 15.63
CA THR A 258 -16.29 2.87 15.51
C THR A 258 -17.31 3.62 16.38
N ILE A 259 -18.55 3.15 16.45
CA ILE A 259 -19.65 3.83 17.14
C ILE A 259 -20.51 2.84 17.93
N VAL A 260 -21.20 3.34 18.95
CA VAL A 260 -22.22 2.56 19.67
C VAL A 260 -23.59 2.86 19.07
N LEU A 261 -24.40 1.83 18.83
CA LEU A 261 -25.76 1.94 18.31
C LEU A 261 -26.81 1.79 19.41
N GLU A 262 -27.97 2.41 19.23
CA GLU A 262 -29.09 2.31 20.17
C GLU A 262 -29.70 0.90 20.19
N GLU A 263 -29.79 0.28 19.01
CA GLU A 263 -30.32 -1.06 18.80
C GLU A 263 -29.39 -1.86 17.88
N ALA A 264 -29.53 -3.18 17.90
CA ALA A 264 -28.82 -4.03 16.95
C ALA A 264 -29.24 -3.68 15.51
N PRO A 265 -28.28 -3.51 14.58
CA PRO A 265 -28.60 -3.11 13.22
C PRO A 265 -29.39 -4.21 12.50
N SER A 266 -30.40 -3.77 11.74
CA SER A 266 -31.18 -4.61 10.82
C SER A 266 -31.01 -4.07 9.39
N ASP A 267 -32.08 -3.93 8.61
CA ASP A 267 -32.04 -3.15 7.37
C ASP A 267 -31.93 -1.64 7.63
N PHE A 268 -32.15 -1.23 8.87
CA PHE A 268 -31.97 0.14 9.34
C PHE A 268 -31.02 0.21 10.54
N ILE A 269 -30.33 1.35 10.65
CA ILE A 269 -29.48 1.71 11.78
C ILE A 269 -30.14 2.85 12.55
N THR A 270 -30.10 2.77 13.88
CA THR A 270 -30.51 3.84 14.79
C THR A 270 -29.33 4.30 15.62
N PHE A 271 -29.00 5.59 15.51
CA PHE A 271 -27.91 6.22 16.24
C PHE A 271 -28.44 6.82 17.56
N PHE A 272 -27.70 6.70 18.66
CA PHE A 272 -28.13 7.21 19.97
C PHE A 272 -28.53 8.68 19.93
N GLY A 273 -29.82 8.98 20.11
CA GLY A 273 -30.30 10.36 20.26
C GLY A 273 -29.66 11.09 21.45
N SER A 274 -29.48 12.41 21.37
CA SER A 274 -29.16 13.18 22.59
C SER A 274 -30.31 13.02 23.59
N ARG A 275 -30.01 12.60 24.82
CA ARG A 275 -30.99 12.72 25.91
C ARG A 275 -31.15 14.22 26.16
N ARG A 276 -32.28 14.81 25.73
CA ARG A 276 -32.69 16.10 26.31
C ARG A 276 -32.74 15.88 27.81
N LYS A 277 -31.95 16.64 28.56
CA LYS A 277 -32.24 16.87 29.98
C LYS A 277 -33.62 17.53 30.00
N GLU A 278 -34.60 16.81 30.54
CA GLU A 278 -35.87 17.40 30.99
C GLU A 278 -35.59 18.43 32.09
#